data_AF-A0AA44CCV7-F1
#
_entry.id   AF-A0AA44CCV7-F1
#
_cell.length_a   1.000
_cell.length_b   1.000
_cell.length_c   1.000
_cell.angle_alpha   90.00
_cell.angle_beta   90.00
_cell.angle_gamma   90.00
#
_symmetry.space_group_name_H-M   'P 1'
#
loop_
_entity.id
_entity.type
_entity.pdbx_description
1 polymer ?
#
loop_
_entity_poly.entity_id
_entity_poly.type
_entity_poly.pdbx_seq_one_letter_code
_entity_poly.pdbx_strand_id
1 'polypeptide(L)'
;MALHHHLFQDVYDWAGTARTIRIGKGSNWFCYPEHIDQQMKAAFAALEDHSFLADKRPAEFADLAAEILAWLNAIHPFRAGNCRTQLALLSMLTEQARLPFNDDQLARDRVIAAMIDSFGGDEDPLRKLILDLFSA
;
A
#
# COMPACT_ATOMS: atom_id res chain seq x y z
N MET A 1 9.45 -4.71 4.83
CA MET A 1 10.57 -3.91 5.39
C MET A 1 11.68 -3.66 4.37
N ALA A 2 12.21 -4.70 3.72
CA ALA A 2 13.30 -4.58 2.72
C ALA A 2 13.03 -3.55 1.60
N LEU A 3 11.80 -3.48 1.07
CA LEU A 3 11.44 -2.49 0.05
C LEU A 3 11.62 -1.05 0.54
N HIS A 4 11.18 -0.72 1.75
CA HIS A 4 11.38 0.62 2.31
C HIS A 4 12.87 0.88 2.58
N HIS A 5 13.62 -0.11 3.05
CA HIS A 5 15.07 0.02 3.19
C HIS A 5 15.70 0.39 1.84
N HIS A 6 15.43 -0.40 0.80
CA HIS A 6 15.96 -0.17 -0.54
C HIS A 6 15.68 1.24 -1.09
N LEU A 7 14.44 1.72 -0.94
CA LEU A 7 14.04 3.03 -1.45
C LEU A 7 14.64 4.22 -0.68
N PHE A 8 15.05 4.03 0.58
CA PHE A 8 15.34 5.14 1.49
C PHE A 8 16.65 5.04 2.27
N GLN A 9 17.45 3.97 2.08
CA GLN A 9 18.71 3.74 2.79
C GLN A 9 19.73 4.89 2.63
N ASP A 10 19.72 5.60 1.51
CA ASP A 10 20.62 6.74 1.26
C ASP A 10 20.14 8.06 1.87
N VAL A 11 18.94 8.08 2.46
CA VAL A 11 18.27 9.30 2.97
C VAL A 11 17.98 9.20 4.47
N TYR A 12 17.67 8.02 4.99
CA TYR A 12 17.27 7.80 6.37
C TYR A 12 18.05 6.66 7.02
N ASP A 13 18.69 6.93 8.16
CA ASP A 13 19.35 5.90 8.98
C ASP A 13 18.38 4.80 9.48
N TRP A 14 17.08 5.12 9.54
CA TRP A 14 16.00 4.22 9.98
C TRP A 14 15.28 3.53 8.81
N ALA A 15 15.82 3.60 7.59
CA ALA A 15 15.17 2.99 6.43
C ALA A 15 14.89 1.50 6.67
N GLY A 16 13.63 1.08 6.48
CA GLY A 16 13.20 -0.31 6.71
C GLY A 16 12.85 -0.64 8.16
N THR A 17 13.03 0.30 9.09
CA THR A 17 12.64 0.15 10.50
C THR A 17 11.23 0.68 10.73
N ALA A 18 10.39 -0.11 11.42
CA ALA A 18 9.08 0.34 11.85
C ALA A 18 9.17 1.50 12.84
N ARG A 19 8.20 2.41 12.81
CA ARG A 19 8.15 3.55 13.72
C ARG A 19 7.84 3.09 15.15
N THR A 20 8.43 3.79 16.11
CA THR A 20 8.21 3.56 17.55
C THR A 20 7.31 4.61 18.20
N ILE A 21 6.86 5.61 17.43
CA ILE A 21 6.01 6.71 17.92
C ILE A 21 4.62 6.67 17.28
N ARG A 22 3.63 7.21 18.00
CA ARG A 22 2.29 7.49 17.45
C ARG A 22 2.39 8.59 16.39
N ILE A 23 1.71 8.38 15.27
CA ILE A 23 1.52 9.37 14.22
C ILE A 23 0.08 9.32 13.71
N GLY A 24 -0.37 10.45 13.17
CA GLY A 24 -1.65 10.58 12.51
C GLY A 24 -1.57 11.66 11.44
N LYS A 25 -2.61 11.76 10.63
CA LYS A 25 -2.77 12.81 9.62
C LYS A 25 -4.17 13.39 9.76
N GLY A 26 -4.25 14.69 10.09
CA GLY A 26 -5.53 15.30 10.48
C GLY A 26 -6.07 14.65 11.75
N SER A 27 -7.33 14.22 11.73
CA SER A 27 -8.00 13.49 12.82
C SER A 27 -7.73 11.97 12.82
N ASN A 28 -7.04 11.45 11.80
CA ASN A 28 -6.88 10.02 11.59
C ASN A 28 -5.57 9.52 12.20
N TRP A 29 -5.69 8.68 13.23
CA TRP A 29 -4.56 8.05 13.90
C TRP A 29 -4.29 6.66 13.34
N PHE A 30 -3.07 6.41 12.86
CA PHE A 30 -2.66 5.11 12.33
C PHE A 30 -2.52 4.05 13.43
N CYS A 31 -2.08 2.85 13.08
CA CYS A 31 -1.88 1.73 14.02
C CYS A 31 -0.95 2.08 15.20
N TYR A 32 -1.22 1.55 16.38
CA TYR A 32 -0.32 1.67 17.53
C TYR A 32 1.02 0.98 17.25
N PRO A 33 2.19 1.61 17.54
CA PRO A 33 3.50 1.06 17.27
C PRO A 33 3.69 -0.40 17.69
N GLU A 34 3.22 -0.75 18.89
CA GLU A 34 3.26 -2.07 19.49
C GLU A 34 2.47 -3.14 18.71
N HIS A 35 1.60 -2.73 17.80
CA HIS A 35 0.80 -3.63 16.96
C HIS A 35 1.29 -3.69 15.51
N ILE A 36 2.23 -2.83 15.09
CA ILE A 36 2.68 -2.75 13.69
C ILE A 36 3.18 -4.12 13.21
N ASP A 37 4.07 -4.76 13.97
CA ASP A 37 4.67 -6.03 13.53
C ASP A 37 3.63 -7.13 13.35
N GLN A 38 2.66 -7.22 14.27
CA GLN A 38 1.57 -8.19 14.19
C GLN A 38 0.68 -7.92 12.98
N GLN A 39 0.28 -6.67 12.78
CA GLN A 39 -0.62 -6.29 11.70
C GLN A 39 0.04 -6.40 10.32
N MET A 40 1.34 -6.05 10.22
CA MET A 40 2.11 -6.27 9.00
C MET A 40 2.20 -7.75 8.66
N LYS A 41 2.46 -8.63 9.64
CA LYS A 41 2.45 -10.08 9.41
C LYS A 41 1.09 -10.58 8.92
N ALA A 42 0.01 -10.10 9.52
CA ALA A 42 -1.35 -10.49 9.11
C ALA A 42 -1.67 -10.05 7.67
N ALA A 43 -1.36 -8.79 7.30
CA ALA A 43 -1.58 -8.29 5.95
C ALA A 43 -0.78 -9.07 4.90
N PHE A 44 0.49 -9.40 5.18
CA PHE A 44 1.30 -10.18 4.25
C PHE A 44 0.92 -11.66 4.19
N ALA A 45 0.42 -12.26 5.28
CA ALA A 45 -0.15 -13.60 5.26
C ALA A 45 -1.41 -13.66 4.37
N ALA A 46 -2.30 -12.67 4.47
CA ALA A 46 -3.45 -12.56 3.58
C ALA A 46 -3.04 -12.42 2.10
N LEU A 47 -2.00 -11.63 1.82
CA LEU A 47 -1.46 -11.50 0.47
C LEU A 47 -0.87 -12.83 -0.05
N GLU A 48 -0.20 -13.59 0.80
CA GLU A 48 0.33 -14.92 0.50
C GLU A 48 -0.79 -15.95 0.22
N ASP A 49 -1.87 -15.94 1.01
CA ASP A 49 -3.05 -16.78 0.79
C ASP A 49 -3.70 -16.52 -0.59
N HIS A 50 -3.56 -15.29 -1.11
CA HIS A 50 -3.97 -14.92 -2.46
C HIS A 50 -2.87 -15.07 -3.52
N SER A 51 -1.83 -15.86 -3.24
CA SER A 51 -0.71 -16.14 -4.15
C SER A 51 -0.03 -14.86 -4.67
N PHE A 52 0.06 -13.84 -3.81
CA PHE A 52 0.59 -12.52 -4.15
C PHE A 52 -0.04 -11.92 -5.42
N LEU A 53 -1.33 -12.21 -5.63
CA LEU A 53 -2.15 -11.72 -6.74
C LEU A 53 -1.68 -12.15 -8.15
N ALA A 54 -0.76 -13.11 -8.27
CA ALA A 54 -0.09 -13.45 -9.54
C ALA A 54 -1.04 -13.88 -10.67
N ASP A 55 -2.11 -14.62 -10.35
CA ASP A 55 -3.01 -15.22 -11.35
C ASP A 55 -4.40 -14.56 -11.36
N LYS A 56 -4.49 -13.31 -10.91
CA LYS A 56 -5.76 -12.61 -10.75
C LYS A 56 -6.15 -11.86 -12.03
N ARG A 57 -7.43 -11.94 -12.39
CA ARG A 57 -8.00 -11.09 -13.45
C ARG A 57 -8.00 -9.63 -12.99
N PRO A 58 -7.96 -8.64 -13.90
CA PRO A 58 -7.85 -7.22 -13.54
C PRO A 58 -8.80 -6.75 -12.43
N ALA A 59 -10.08 -7.12 -12.50
CA ALA A 59 -11.08 -6.75 -11.49
C ALA A 59 -10.78 -7.36 -10.11
N GLU A 60 -10.52 -8.67 -10.05
CA GLU A 60 -10.21 -9.37 -8.80
C GLU A 60 -8.87 -8.92 -8.21
N PHE A 61 -7.88 -8.63 -9.07
CA PHE A 61 -6.63 -8.02 -8.63
C PHE A 61 -6.90 -6.67 -7.96
N ALA A 62 -7.69 -5.81 -8.60
CA ALA A 62 -7.95 -4.47 -8.08
C ALA A 62 -8.73 -4.48 -6.77
N ASP A 63 -9.70 -5.39 -6.62
CA ASP A 63 -10.42 -5.60 -5.36
C ASP A 63 -9.45 -5.96 -4.23
N LEU A 64 -8.69 -7.05 -4.40
CA LEU A 64 -7.77 -7.55 -3.37
C LEU A 64 -6.61 -6.60 -3.08
N ALA A 65 -6.08 -5.94 -4.12
CA ALA A 65 -5.00 -4.96 -3.96
C ALA A 65 -5.49 -3.71 -3.22
N ALA A 66 -6.72 -3.26 -3.44
CA ALA A 66 -7.30 -2.14 -2.72
C ALA A 66 -7.46 -2.46 -1.23
N GLU A 67 -7.98 -3.64 -0.88
CA GLU A 67 -8.13 -4.10 0.51
C GLU A 67 -6.76 -4.16 1.21
N ILE A 68 -5.77 -4.81 0.59
CA ILE A 68 -4.42 -4.93 1.17
C ILE A 68 -3.77 -3.55 1.33
N LEU A 69 -3.87 -2.66 0.33
CA LEU A 69 -3.30 -1.31 0.41
C LEU A 69 -4.02 -0.45 1.45
N ALA A 70 -5.35 -0.58 1.60
CA ALA A 70 -6.12 0.10 2.64
C ALA A 70 -5.65 -0.35 4.03
N TRP A 71 -5.47 -1.65 4.24
CA TRP A 71 -4.94 -2.19 5.49
C TRP A 71 -3.52 -1.69 5.77
N LEU A 72 -2.62 -1.75 4.78
CA LEU A 72 -1.25 -1.23 4.92
C LEU A 72 -1.22 0.27 5.19
N ASN A 73 -2.17 1.04 4.62
CA ASN A 73 -2.31 2.46 4.85
C ASN A 73 -2.78 2.78 6.28
N ALA A 74 -3.69 1.97 6.82
CA ALA A 74 -4.09 2.05 8.23
C ALA A 74 -2.95 1.68 9.20
N ILE A 75 -2.11 0.70 8.83
CA ILE A 75 -0.92 0.33 9.63
C ILE A 75 0.09 1.48 9.66
N HIS A 76 0.42 2.01 8.47
CA HIS A 76 1.34 3.12 8.29
C HIS A 76 2.68 2.90 9.02
N PRO A 77 3.44 1.84 8.67
CA PRO A 77 4.49 1.29 9.53
C PRO A 77 5.73 2.18 9.69
N PHE A 78 5.96 3.15 8.80
CA PHE A 78 7.20 3.96 8.78
C PHE A 78 6.97 5.40 9.22
N ARG A 79 8.04 6.10 9.63
CA ARG A 79 7.96 7.52 10.04
C ARG A 79 7.68 8.47 8.86
N ALA A 80 8.19 8.12 7.69
CA ALA A 80 7.92 8.74 6.39
C ALA A 80 8.08 7.67 5.30
N GLY A 81 7.66 7.95 4.07
CA GLY A 81 7.88 7.03 2.93
C GLY A 81 6.78 6.00 2.67
N ASN A 82 5.79 5.85 3.56
CA ASN A 82 4.73 4.83 3.46
C ASN A 82 4.05 4.76 2.08
N CYS A 83 3.49 5.87 1.60
CA CYS A 83 2.77 5.90 0.31
C CYS A 83 3.68 5.49 -0.87
N ARG A 84 4.95 5.90 -0.87
CA ARG A 84 5.91 5.51 -1.93
C ARG A 84 6.25 4.03 -1.86
N THR A 85 6.44 3.48 -0.65
CA THR A 85 6.64 2.03 -0.48
C THR A 85 5.42 1.23 -0.89
N GLN A 86 4.21 1.71 -0.62
CA GLN A 86 2.95 1.07 -1.00
C GLN A 86 2.76 1.06 -2.52
N LEU A 87 2.98 2.19 -3.21
CA LEU A 87 2.89 2.26 -4.66
C LEU A 87 3.97 1.41 -5.35
N ALA A 88 5.18 1.36 -4.78
CA ALA A 88 6.23 0.47 -5.27
C ALA A 88 5.85 -1.01 -5.10
N LEU A 89 5.24 -1.38 -3.97
CA LEU A 89 4.71 -2.74 -3.76
C LEU A 89 3.62 -3.06 -4.79
N LEU A 90 2.68 -2.13 -5.02
CA LEU A 90 1.63 -2.30 -6.03
C LEU A 90 2.23 -2.53 -7.42
N SER A 91 3.22 -1.74 -7.82
CA SER A 91 3.92 -1.89 -9.11
C SER A 91 4.56 -3.28 -9.24
N MET A 92 5.24 -3.78 -8.20
CA MET A 92 5.81 -5.13 -8.19
C MET A 92 4.75 -6.23 -8.31
N LEU A 93 3.62 -6.08 -7.60
CA LEU A 93 2.51 -7.04 -7.68
C LEU A 93 1.86 -7.04 -9.08
N THR A 94 1.68 -5.87 -9.68
CA THR A 94 1.14 -5.72 -11.03
C THR A 94 2.07 -6.36 -12.07
N GLU A 95 3.38 -6.15 -11.95
CA GLU A 95 4.40 -6.77 -12.82
C GLU A 95 4.37 -8.30 -12.69
N GLN A 96 4.32 -8.83 -11.47
CA GLN A 96 4.21 -10.26 -11.22
C GLN A 96 2.93 -10.86 -11.83
N ALA A 97 1.82 -10.13 -11.76
CA ALA A 97 0.55 -10.52 -12.38
C ALA A 97 0.51 -10.30 -13.91
N ARG A 98 1.58 -9.76 -14.50
CA ARG A 98 1.70 -9.45 -15.94
C ARG A 98 0.58 -8.54 -16.44
N LEU A 99 0.12 -7.64 -15.57
CA LEU A 99 -0.87 -6.63 -15.90
C LEU A 99 -0.15 -5.34 -16.35
N PRO A 100 -0.74 -4.55 -17.25
CA PRO A 100 -0.19 -3.23 -17.61
C PRO A 100 -0.14 -2.31 -16.39
N PHE A 101 0.77 -1.33 -16.40
CA PHE A 101 0.89 -0.35 -15.32
C PHE A 101 1.12 1.03 -15.92
N ASN A 102 0.03 1.77 -16.12
CA ASN A 102 0.04 3.14 -16.62
C ASN A 102 0.21 4.12 -15.44
N ASP A 103 1.45 4.53 -15.18
CA ASP A 103 1.80 5.40 -14.06
C ASP A 103 1.31 6.84 -14.21
N ASP A 104 0.90 7.28 -15.40
CA ASP A 104 0.23 8.57 -15.62
C ASP A 104 -1.09 8.67 -14.81
N GLN A 105 -1.69 7.55 -14.44
CA GLN A 105 -2.89 7.51 -13.61
C GLN A 105 -2.62 7.83 -12.13
N LEU A 106 -1.35 7.83 -11.68
CA LEU A 106 -0.93 8.07 -10.30
C LEU A 106 -0.80 9.57 -9.97
N ALA A 107 -1.76 10.37 -10.42
CA ALA A 107 -1.85 11.77 -10.04
C ALA A 107 -1.92 11.90 -8.50
N ARG A 108 -1.00 12.70 -7.93
CA ARG A 108 -0.79 12.82 -6.47
C ARG A 108 -2.07 13.00 -5.68
N ASP A 109 -2.92 13.94 -6.09
CA ASP A 109 -4.13 14.29 -5.33
C ASP A 109 -5.18 13.18 -5.39
N ARG A 110 -5.24 12.45 -6.52
CA ARG A 110 -6.11 11.28 -6.69
C ARG A 110 -5.67 10.14 -5.77
N VAL A 111 -4.37 9.83 -5.72
CA VAL A 111 -3.82 8.81 -4.81
C VAL A 111 -4.09 9.18 -3.35
N ILE A 112 -3.83 10.44 -2.98
CA ILE A 112 -4.05 10.90 -1.61
C ILE A 112 -5.53 10.81 -1.22
N ALA A 113 -6.45 11.22 -2.10
CA ALA A 113 -7.89 11.11 -1.86
C ALA A 113 -8.31 9.65 -1.65
N ALA A 114 -7.92 8.76 -2.56
CA ALA A 114 -8.23 7.34 -2.45
C ALA A 114 -7.70 6.69 -1.16
N MET A 115 -6.50 7.08 -0.70
CA MET A 115 -5.94 6.59 0.57
C MET A 115 -6.65 7.19 1.80
N ILE A 116 -7.23 8.39 1.70
CA ILE A 116 -8.04 8.97 2.78
C ILE A 116 -9.37 8.22 2.87
N ASP A 117 -10.02 8.00 1.75
CA ASP A 117 -11.30 7.28 1.67
C ASP A 117 -11.13 5.83 2.17
N SER A 118 -10.05 5.15 1.77
CA SER A 118 -9.76 3.79 2.22
C SER A 118 -9.55 3.71 3.73
N PHE A 119 -8.95 4.73 4.35
CA PHE A 119 -8.82 4.80 5.80
C PHE A 119 -10.18 4.98 6.50
N GLY A 120 -11.13 5.63 5.82
CA GLY A 120 -12.52 5.77 6.27
C GLY A 120 -13.38 4.52 6.04
N GLY A 121 -12.83 3.46 5.43
CA GLY A 121 -13.52 2.22 5.12
C GLY A 121 -14.17 2.17 3.73
N ASP A 122 -13.95 3.18 2.88
CA ASP A 122 -14.38 3.16 1.49
C ASP A 122 -13.19 2.91 0.55
N GLU A 123 -13.07 1.66 0.10
CA GLU A 123 -11.97 1.21 -0.75
C GLU A 123 -12.28 1.37 -2.25
N ASP A 124 -13.53 1.72 -2.61
CA ASP A 124 -13.95 1.85 -4.00
C ASP A 124 -13.12 2.85 -4.82
N PRO A 125 -12.74 4.03 -4.29
CA PRO A 125 -11.86 4.96 -4.98
C PRO A 125 -10.48 4.37 -5.25
N LEU A 126 -9.93 3.61 -4.30
CA LEU A 126 -8.64 2.94 -4.44
C LEU A 126 -8.69 1.80 -5.44
N ARG A 127 -9.75 0.98 -5.42
CA ARG A 127 -10.01 -0.06 -6.43
C ARG A 127 -10.09 0.54 -7.84
N LYS A 128 -10.86 1.62 -8.02
CA LYS A 128 -11.00 2.31 -9.33
C LYS A 128 -9.67 2.88 -9.79
N LEU A 129 -8.89 3.47 -8.88
CA LEU A 129 -7.53 3.90 -9.18
C LEU A 129 -6.68 2.75 -9.73
N ILE A 130 -6.70 1.59 -9.07
CA ILE A 130 -5.92 0.42 -9.48
C ILE A 130 -6.39 -0.13 -10.83
N LEU A 131 -7.70 -0.21 -11.06
CA LEU A 131 -8.25 -0.63 -12.36
C LEU A 131 -7.80 0.29 -13.50
N ASP A 132 -7.79 1.60 -13.27
CA ASP A 132 -7.40 2.56 -14.30
C ASP A 132 -5.91 2.44 -14.65
N LEU A 133 -5.05 1.97 -13.73
CA LEU A 133 -3.65 1.65 -14.04
C LEU A 133 -3.52 0.60 -15.14
N PHE A 134 -4.54 -0.25 -15.32
CA PHE A 134 -4.53 -1.32 -16.31
C PHE A 134 -5.03 -0.87 -17.69
N SER A 135 -5.40 0.41 -17.83
CA SER A 135 -5.81 0.99 -19.11
C SER A 135 -4.58 1.30 -19.96
N ALA A 136 -4.60 0.82 -21.20
CA ALA A 136 -3.58 1.10 -22.21
C ALA A 136 -3.66 2.53 -22.74
#